data_AF-A0A9X1MT95-F1
#
_entry.id   AF-A0A9X1MT95-F1
#
_cell.length_a   1.000
_cell.length_b   1.000
_cell.length_c   1.000
_cell.angle_alpha   90.00
_cell.angle_beta   90.00
_cell.angle_gamma   90.00
#
_symmetry.space_group_name_H-M   'P 1'
#
loop_
_entity.id
_entity.type
_entity.pdbx_description
1 polymer ?
#
loop_
_entity_poly.entity_id
_entity_poly.type
_entity_poly.pdbx_seq_one_letter_code
_entity_poly.pdbx_strand_id
1 'polypeptide(L)'
;MDEEQTVPTSTDASSNPSGTQFSLRTLILLIAVIAVWTGYLRTRYQIEEANAFFPRGNDFDRELHIDDPQQFAAVNPDFLGDIYLVGRHRLLVYLPPGSHYRLCMTGKPAADPQNRTADLKAEESHEIVAGEHEIQLAVAGNPWSTAPRWYVSPLVDGQPLFRFKVPFSPPERPDSAEGLLLNEIRTSIQSPTDQPFLIIDKLYPFYQDRSVDPNSDRELRVWIERVK
;
A
#
# COMPACT_ATOMS: atom_id res chain seq x y z
N MET A 1 -12.02 -92.40 58.53
CA MET A 1 -10.59 -92.21 58.26
C MET A 1 -10.51 -91.70 56.84
N ASP A 2 -10.83 -90.42 56.63
CA ASP A 2 -9.93 -89.25 56.82
C ASP A 2 -9.02 -89.20 55.57
N GLU A 3 -8.89 -88.17 54.73
CA GLU A 3 -9.14 -86.72 54.73
C GLU A 3 -9.56 -86.33 53.27
N GLU A 4 -10.51 -85.45 53.00
CA GLU A 4 -10.36 -83.99 52.94
C GLU A 4 -9.09 -83.49 52.20
N GLN A 5 -9.22 -83.17 50.91
CA GLN A 5 -8.58 -81.96 50.38
C GLN A 5 -9.26 -81.44 49.10
N THR A 6 -9.97 -80.34 49.28
CA THR A 6 -10.41 -79.37 48.27
C THR A 6 -9.27 -78.41 47.94
N VAL A 7 -8.89 -78.23 46.66
CA VAL A 7 -8.08 -77.09 46.19
C VAL A 7 -8.49 -76.75 44.74
N PRO A 8 -8.54 -75.46 44.35
CA PRO A 8 -9.64 -74.94 43.53
C PRO A 8 -9.36 -74.89 42.02
N THR A 9 -10.47 -74.82 41.29
CA THR A 9 -10.61 -74.34 39.92
C THR A 9 -9.94 -72.99 39.73
N SER A 10 -8.75 -72.97 39.12
CA SER A 10 -8.18 -71.77 38.53
C SER A 10 -8.94 -71.46 37.25
N THR A 11 -9.99 -70.66 37.37
CA THR A 11 -10.60 -69.97 36.23
C THR A 11 -9.59 -68.94 35.74
N ASP A 12 -8.85 -69.30 34.70
CA ASP A 12 -8.06 -68.33 33.93
C ASP A 12 -9.02 -67.32 33.31
N ALA A 13 -9.21 -66.20 34.02
CA ALA A 13 -9.79 -65.00 33.45
C ALA A 13 -8.82 -64.48 32.39
N SER A 14 -9.00 -64.98 31.15
CA SER A 14 -8.43 -64.40 29.95
C SER A 14 -9.00 -62.99 29.78
N SER A 15 -8.38 -62.02 30.44
CA SER A 15 -8.54 -60.61 30.15
C SER A 15 -7.85 -60.35 28.82
N ASN A 16 -8.55 -60.62 27.72
CA ASN A 16 -8.19 -60.01 26.44
C ASN A 16 -8.24 -58.49 26.65
N PRO A 17 -7.11 -57.77 26.62
CA PRO A 17 -7.19 -56.32 26.52
C PRO A 17 -7.83 -56.05 25.17
N SER A 18 -9.08 -55.58 25.15
CA SER A 18 -9.71 -55.04 23.97
C SER A 18 -8.97 -53.76 23.61
N GLY A 19 -7.76 -53.90 23.05
CA GLY A 19 -6.99 -52.82 22.48
C GLY A 19 -7.89 -52.16 21.45
N THR A 20 -8.20 -50.90 21.68
CA THR A 20 -8.96 -50.05 20.78
C THR A 20 -8.30 -50.12 19.41
N GLN A 21 -8.86 -50.93 18.51
CA GLN A 21 -8.43 -51.00 17.12
C GLN A 21 -8.91 -49.73 16.44
N PHE A 22 -8.12 -48.67 16.57
CA PHE A 22 -8.31 -47.46 15.78
C PHE A 22 -8.13 -47.83 14.31
N SER A 23 -9.25 -47.86 13.59
CA SER A 23 -9.22 -48.07 12.14
C SER A 23 -8.34 -46.99 11.51
N LEU A 24 -7.43 -47.40 10.62
CA LEU A 24 -6.60 -46.49 9.82
C LEU A 24 -7.45 -45.38 9.15
N ARG A 25 -8.70 -45.70 8.79
CA ARG A 25 -9.66 -44.72 8.25
C ARG A 25 -9.95 -43.59 9.23
N THR A 26 -10.17 -43.92 10.51
CA THR A 26 -10.40 -42.93 11.57
C THR A 26 -9.18 -42.04 11.76
N LEU A 27 -7.97 -42.60 11.69
CA LEU A 27 -6.73 -41.83 11.77
C LEU A 27 -6.59 -40.85 10.59
N ILE A 28 -6.85 -41.30 9.37
CA ILE A 28 -6.78 -40.45 8.16
C ILE A 28 -7.80 -39.31 8.25
N LEU A 29 -9.04 -39.61 8.67
CA LEU A 29 -10.08 -38.60 8.84
C LEU A 29 -9.70 -37.58 9.91
N LEU A 30 -9.11 -38.03 11.02
CA LEU A 30 -8.64 -37.13 12.08
C LEU A 30 -7.55 -36.18 11.57
N ILE A 31 -6.57 -36.68 10.82
CA ILE A 31 -5.50 -35.87 10.22
C ILE A 31 -6.10 -34.83 9.25
N ALA A 32 -7.06 -35.23 8.41
CA ALA A 32 -7.71 -34.32 7.48
C ALA A 32 -8.45 -33.18 8.22
N VAL A 33 -9.18 -33.51 9.29
CA VAL A 33 -9.87 -32.51 10.12
C VAL A 33 -8.88 -31.54 10.76
N ILE A 34 -7.76 -32.03 11.31
CA ILE A 34 -6.70 -31.18 11.89
C ILE A 34 -6.09 -30.26 10.83
N ALA A 35 -5.81 -30.78 9.63
CA ALA A 35 -5.24 -29.99 8.54
C ALA A 35 -6.18 -28.87 8.08
N VAL A 36 -7.47 -29.16 7.91
CA VAL A 36 -8.49 -28.16 7.55
C VAL A 36 -8.60 -27.09 8.63
N TRP A 37 -8.67 -27.48 9.91
CA TRP A 37 -8.74 -26.52 11.01
C TRP A 37 -7.49 -25.65 11.13
N THR A 38 -6.30 -26.23 10.94
CA THR A 38 -5.04 -25.49 10.97
C THR A 38 -4.95 -24.50 9.81
N GLY A 39 -5.37 -24.92 8.61
CA GLY A 39 -5.49 -24.05 7.44
C GLY A 39 -6.45 -22.89 7.71
N TYR A 40 -7.65 -23.19 8.22
CA TYR A 40 -8.64 -22.19 8.60
C TYR A 40 -8.10 -21.18 9.63
N LEU A 41 -7.48 -21.66 10.72
CA LEU A 41 -6.89 -20.78 11.73
C LEU A 41 -5.79 -19.89 11.15
N ARG A 42 -4.88 -20.45 10.34
CA ARG A 42 -3.82 -19.68 9.69
C ARG A 42 -4.39 -18.61 8.77
N THR A 43 -5.36 -18.96 7.93
CA THR A 43 -6.04 -18.00 7.06
C THR A 43 -6.76 -16.92 7.87
N ARG A 44 -7.42 -17.30 8.97
CA ARG A 44 -8.07 -16.33 9.86
C ARG A 44 -7.07 -15.36 10.48
N TYR A 45 -5.93 -15.84 10.97
CA TYR A 45 -4.87 -14.98 11.50
C TYR A 45 -4.32 -14.03 10.43
N GLN A 46 -4.08 -14.53 9.21
CA GLN A 46 -3.65 -13.68 8.09
C GLN A 46 -4.69 -12.62 7.72
N ILE A 47 -5.97 -12.98 7.76
CA ILE A 47 -7.07 -12.04 7.53
C ILE A 47 -7.15 -11.02 8.67
N GLU A 48 -7.04 -11.43 9.93
CA GLU A 48 -7.05 -10.52 11.08
C GLU A 48 -5.84 -9.59 11.08
N GLU A 49 -4.65 -10.10 10.75
CA GLU A 49 -3.43 -9.32 10.55
C GLU A 49 -3.62 -8.30 9.42
N ALA A 50 -4.09 -8.74 8.24
CA ALA A 50 -4.40 -7.83 7.14
C ALA A 50 -5.46 -6.77 7.54
N ASN A 51 -6.52 -7.15 8.25
CA ASN A 51 -7.55 -6.21 8.73
C ASN A 51 -7.04 -5.28 9.86
N ALA A 52 -6.00 -5.66 10.59
CA ALA A 52 -5.35 -4.77 11.55
C ALA A 52 -4.48 -3.72 10.84
N PHE A 53 -3.89 -4.08 9.69
CA PHE A 53 -3.17 -3.14 8.82
C PHE A 53 -4.11 -2.25 7.99
N PHE A 54 -5.26 -2.77 7.57
CA PHE A 54 -6.28 -2.04 6.83
C PHE A 54 -7.46 -1.77 7.76
N PRO A 55 -7.52 -0.62 8.46
CA PRO A 55 -8.67 -0.30 9.30
C PRO A 55 -9.93 -0.46 8.44
N ARG A 56 -10.85 -1.31 8.90
CA ARG A 56 -12.18 -1.50 8.30
C ARG A 56 -13.00 -0.22 8.50
N GLY A 57 -12.64 0.84 7.78
CA GLY A 57 -13.53 1.94 7.50
C GLY A 57 -14.38 1.54 6.31
N ASN A 58 -15.70 1.61 6.45
CA ASN A 58 -16.60 1.67 5.30
C ASN A 58 -16.38 2.94 4.46
N ASP A 59 -15.48 3.82 4.89
CA ASP A 59 -15.14 5.11 4.29
C ASP A 59 -13.83 5.01 3.46
N PHE A 60 -13.66 3.95 2.68
CA PHE A 60 -12.90 4.09 1.44
C PHE A 60 -13.81 4.85 0.48
N ASP A 61 -14.09 6.13 0.79
CA ASP A 61 -14.77 7.02 -0.12
C ASP A 61 -13.90 7.08 -1.36
N ARG A 62 -14.31 6.33 -2.38
CA ARG A 62 -13.73 6.40 -3.72
C ARG A 62 -14.24 7.62 -4.46
N GLU A 63 -15.19 8.32 -3.85
CA GLU A 63 -15.85 9.49 -4.37
C GLU A 63 -15.22 10.73 -3.73
N LEU A 64 -15.04 11.77 -4.55
CA LEU A 64 -14.50 13.03 -4.08
C LEU A 64 -15.61 13.78 -3.33
N HIS A 65 -15.50 13.83 -1.99
CA HIS A 65 -16.39 14.65 -1.18
C HIS A 65 -15.76 16.01 -0.91
N ILE A 66 -16.53 17.07 -1.14
CA ILE A 66 -16.12 18.47 -0.96
C ILE A 66 -16.98 19.03 0.18
N ASP A 67 -16.41 19.12 1.39
CA ASP A 67 -17.10 19.70 2.55
C ASP A 67 -17.19 21.22 2.42
N ASP A 68 -16.10 21.86 1.96
CA ASP A 68 -16.02 23.30 1.73
C ASP A 68 -15.62 23.62 0.28
N PRO A 69 -16.51 24.25 -0.52
CA PRO A 69 -16.23 24.55 -1.92
C PRO A 69 -15.10 25.59 -2.12
N GLN A 70 -14.63 26.25 -1.05
CA GLN A 70 -13.51 27.19 -1.09
C GLN A 70 -12.15 26.53 -0.79
N GLN A 71 -12.13 25.24 -0.48
CA GLN A 71 -10.92 24.48 -0.15
C GLN A 71 -10.52 23.56 -1.30
N PHE A 72 -9.23 23.27 -1.39
CA PHE A 72 -8.78 22.13 -2.17
C PHE A 72 -9.37 20.86 -1.56
N ALA A 73 -9.77 19.92 -2.41
CA ALA A 73 -10.11 18.57 -1.98
C ALA A 73 -9.42 17.56 -2.88
N ALA A 74 -8.99 16.42 -2.35
CA ALA A 74 -8.55 15.30 -3.15
C ALA A 74 -8.89 13.96 -2.52
N VAL A 75 -9.09 12.97 -3.38
CA VAL A 75 -9.34 11.59 -3.01
C VAL A 75 -8.50 10.66 -3.88
N ASN A 76 -7.95 9.60 -3.28
CA ASN A 76 -7.33 8.50 -4.01
C ASN A 76 -8.34 7.34 -4.13
N PRO A 77 -9.08 7.22 -5.26
CA PRO A 77 -10.10 6.18 -5.42
C PRO A 77 -9.53 4.75 -5.44
N ASP A 78 -8.25 4.62 -5.81
CA ASP A 78 -7.57 3.34 -6.03
C ASP A 78 -6.67 2.93 -4.85
N PHE A 79 -6.86 3.52 -3.65
CA PHE A 79 -6.02 3.27 -2.47
C PHE A 79 -5.83 1.78 -2.12
N LEU A 80 -6.78 0.91 -2.47
CA LEU A 80 -6.71 -0.53 -2.22
C LEU A 80 -6.00 -1.34 -3.32
N GLY A 81 -5.69 -0.74 -4.47
CA GLY A 81 -5.03 -1.38 -5.60
C GLY A 81 -3.61 -0.82 -5.77
N ASP A 82 -2.59 -1.62 -5.49
CA ASP A 82 -1.21 -1.31 -5.83
C ASP A 82 -0.69 0.04 -5.27
N ILE A 83 -0.73 0.20 -3.94
CA ILE A 83 -0.07 1.28 -3.15
C ILE A 83 1.40 1.50 -3.58
N TYR A 84 1.97 0.51 -4.26
CA TYR A 84 3.38 0.39 -4.60
C TYR A 84 3.72 0.69 -6.08
N LEU A 85 2.76 1.01 -6.97
CA LEU A 85 3.05 1.16 -8.40
C LEU A 85 2.78 2.57 -8.95
N VAL A 86 3.84 3.33 -9.20
CA VAL A 86 3.72 4.56 -10.00
C VAL A 86 3.42 4.23 -11.46
N GLY A 87 2.46 4.96 -12.02
CA GLY A 87 1.82 4.67 -13.30
C GLY A 87 0.37 4.20 -13.14
N ARG A 88 -0.08 3.81 -11.94
CA ARG A 88 -1.48 3.44 -11.67
C ARG A 88 -2.18 4.33 -10.65
N HIS A 89 -1.43 5.12 -9.87
CA HIS A 89 -1.99 6.08 -8.92
C HIS A 89 -2.73 7.20 -9.63
N ARG A 90 -4.05 7.22 -9.45
CA ARG A 90 -4.96 8.28 -9.87
C ARG A 90 -5.41 9.03 -8.63
N LEU A 91 -5.39 10.36 -8.69
CA LEU A 91 -5.92 11.24 -7.66
C LEU A 91 -7.01 12.09 -8.30
N LEU A 92 -8.21 12.04 -7.75
CA LEU A 92 -9.25 13.00 -8.13
C LEU A 92 -9.08 14.23 -7.25
N VAL A 93 -8.95 15.41 -7.87
CA VAL A 93 -8.67 16.67 -7.18
C VAL A 93 -9.71 17.70 -7.59
N TYR A 94 -10.27 18.41 -6.60
CA TYR A 94 -11.11 19.58 -6.80
C TYR A 94 -10.32 20.86 -6.51
N LEU A 95 -10.38 21.78 -7.47
CA LEU A 95 -9.80 23.11 -7.42
C LEU A 95 -10.92 24.15 -7.38
N PRO A 96 -11.03 24.96 -6.30
CA PRO A 96 -12.09 25.95 -6.17
C PRO A 96 -12.19 26.95 -7.32
N PRO A 97 -13.38 27.40 -7.72
CA PRO A 97 -13.53 28.43 -8.74
C PRO A 97 -13.03 29.81 -8.25
N GLY A 98 -12.73 30.71 -9.20
CA GLY A 98 -12.39 32.10 -8.92
C GLY A 98 -10.90 32.36 -8.66
N SER A 99 -10.03 31.40 -8.97
CA SER A 99 -8.58 31.55 -8.90
C SER A 99 -7.89 30.78 -10.01
N HIS A 100 -6.63 31.14 -10.28
CA HIS A 100 -5.76 30.39 -11.17
C HIS A 100 -4.87 29.47 -10.35
N TYR A 101 -4.62 28.27 -10.86
CA TYR A 101 -3.80 27.28 -10.18
C TYR A 101 -2.64 26.85 -11.05
N ARG A 102 -1.59 26.33 -10.41
CA ARG A 102 -0.52 25.62 -11.11
C ARG A 102 -0.17 24.35 -10.38
N LEU A 103 0.09 23.30 -11.15
CA LEU A 103 0.72 22.09 -10.67
C LEU A 103 2.23 22.26 -10.76
N CYS A 104 2.89 22.00 -9.66
CA CYS A 104 4.31 22.20 -9.47
C CYS A 104 4.99 20.88 -9.15
N MET A 105 6.24 20.75 -9.59
CA MET A 105 7.08 19.59 -9.32
C MET A 105 8.50 20.04 -8.97
N THR A 106 9.12 19.33 -8.03
CA THR A 106 10.54 19.50 -7.70
C THR A 106 11.17 18.17 -7.33
N GLY A 107 12.45 18.01 -7.67
CA GLY A 107 13.28 16.89 -7.24
C GLY A 107 14.13 17.21 -6.00
N LYS A 108 13.88 18.35 -5.35
CA LYS A 108 14.65 18.82 -4.20
C LYS A 108 13.96 18.45 -2.88
N PRO A 109 14.73 18.07 -1.85
CA PRO A 109 14.19 17.89 -0.51
C PRO A 109 13.68 19.23 0.05
N ALA A 110 12.73 19.18 0.99
CA ALA A 110 12.37 20.38 1.75
C ALA A 110 13.57 20.87 2.56
N ALA A 111 13.68 22.19 2.68
CA ALA A 111 14.66 22.83 3.56
C ALA A 111 14.40 22.50 5.04
N ASP A 112 13.12 22.38 5.42
CA ASP A 112 12.68 22.01 6.77
C ASP A 112 11.75 20.78 6.73
N PRO A 113 12.15 19.63 7.30
CA PRO A 113 11.31 18.44 7.36
C PRO A 113 10.07 18.60 8.26
N GLN A 114 10.07 19.55 9.19
CA GLN A 114 8.91 19.86 10.05
C GLN A 114 7.91 20.79 9.36
N ASN A 115 8.37 21.60 8.41
CA ASN A 115 7.53 22.53 7.65
C ASN A 115 7.63 22.25 6.15
N ARG A 116 6.98 21.16 5.73
CA ARG A 116 7.13 20.56 4.40
C ARG A 116 6.60 21.43 3.24
N THR A 117 5.80 22.45 3.54
CA THR A 117 5.26 23.41 2.57
C THR A 117 6.00 24.74 2.56
N ALA A 118 6.78 25.05 3.60
CA ALA A 118 7.65 26.21 3.59
C ALA A 118 8.78 26.02 2.57
N ASP A 119 9.05 27.07 1.81
CA ASP A 119 10.15 27.14 0.85
C ASP A 119 10.06 26.18 -0.36
N LEU A 120 8.87 25.67 -0.68
CA LEU A 120 8.65 24.94 -1.92
C LEU A 120 8.96 25.83 -3.14
N LYS A 121 9.91 25.39 -3.95
CA LYS A 121 10.26 26.02 -5.21
C LYS A 121 10.15 25.02 -6.35
N ALA A 122 9.19 25.27 -7.24
CA ALA A 122 8.99 24.49 -8.44
C ALA A 122 10.22 24.57 -9.34
N GLU A 123 10.68 23.41 -9.80
CA GLU A 123 11.62 23.31 -10.92
C GLU A 123 10.86 23.30 -12.24
N GLU A 124 9.71 22.65 -12.24
CA GLU A 124 8.75 22.66 -13.35
C GLU A 124 7.36 22.99 -12.81
N SER A 125 6.59 23.77 -13.56
CA SER A 125 5.21 24.09 -13.21
C SER A 125 4.35 24.31 -14.45
N HIS A 126 3.06 24.00 -14.36
CA HIS A 126 2.11 24.21 -15.44
C HIS A 126 0.77 24.68 -14.89
N GLU A 127 0.11 25.61 -15.59
CA GLU A 127 -1.20 26.13 -15.18
C GLU A 127 -2.28 25.05 -15.29
N ILE A 128 -3.20 25.04 -14.33
CA ILE A 128 -4.39 24.20 -14.33
C ILE A 128 -5.59 25.10 -14.04
N VAL A 129 -6.69 24.84 -14.74
CA VAL A 129 -7.95 25.55 -14.54
C VAL A 129 -8.61 25.13 -13.22
N ALA A 130 -9.57 25.92 -12.75
CA ALA A 130 -10.41 25.49 -11.64
C ALA A 130 -11.37 24.36 -12.09
N GLY A 131 -11.80 23.53 -11.16
CA GLY A 131 -12.70 22.40 -11.41
C GLY A 131 -12.19 21.09 -10.83
N GLU A 132 -12.87 20.00 -11.20
CA GLU A 132 -12.48 18.64 -10.88
C GLU A 132 -11.52 18.11 -11.94
N HIS A 133 -10.44 17.48 -11.49
CA HIS A 133 -9.39 16.94 -12.34
C HIS A 133 -8.94 15.56 -11.87
N GLU A 134 -8.66 14.66 -12.82
CA GLU A 134 -7.92 13.44 -12.54
C GLU A 134 -6.42 13.69 -12.75
N ILE A 135 -5.63 13.55 -11.69
CA ILE A 135 -4.17 13.69 -11.72
C ILE A 135 -3.52 12.32 -11.59
N GLN A 136 -2.67 11.99 -12.54
CA GLN A 136 -1.89 10.75 -12.55
C GLN A 136 -0.42 11.05 -12.77
N LEU A 137 0.48 10.26 -12.17
CA LEU A 137 1.90 10.29 -12.52
C LEU A 137 2.26 9.11 -13.42
N ALA A 138 2.66 9.39 -14.66
CA ALA A 138 3.30 8.39 -15.51
C ALA A 138 4.82 8.44 -15.34
N VAL A 139 5.42 7.28 -15.11
CA VAL A 139 6.87 7.11 -15.11
C VAL A 139 7.26 6.48 -16.44
N ALA A 140 8.21 7.12 -17.13
CA ALA A 140 8.82 6.61 -18.34
C ALA A 140 10.33 6.53 -18.15
N GLY A 141 10.91 5.37 -18.46
CA GLY A 141 12.35 5.17 -18.42
C GLY A 141 12.80 4.24 -19.54
N ASN A 142 14.05 4.40 -19.96
CA ASN A 142 14.72 3.40 -20.79
C ASN A 142 15.77 2.70 -19.92
N PRO A 143 15.44 1.57 -19.27
CA PRO A 143 16.39 0.85 -18.41
C PRO A 143 17.57 0.28 -19.21
N TRP A 144 17.41 0.09 -20.53
CA TRP A 144 18.44 -0.48 -21.40
C TRP A 144 19.35 0.57 -22.05
N SER A 145 19.20 1.85 -21.70
CA SER A 145 20.10 2.92 -22.16
C SER A 145 21.44 2.86 -21.40
N THR A 146 22.55 3.18 -22.08
CA THR A 146 23.88 3.35 -21.45
C THR A 146 23.92 4.47 -20.41
N ALA A 147 22.96 5.39 -20.46
CA ALA A 147 22.65 6.33 -19.40
C ALA A 147 21.15 6.23 -19.12
N PRO A 148 20.69 5.37 -18.19
CA PRO A 148 19.28 5.24 -17.87
C PRO A 148 18.78 6.58 -17.35
N ARG A 149 17.77 7.14 -18.04
CA ARG A 149 17.10 8.37 -17.64
C ARG A 149 15.64 8.08 -17.42
N TRP A 150 15.15 8.56 -16.29
CA TRP A 150 13.78 8.39 -15.88
C TRP A 150 13.12 9.74 -15.86
N TYR A 151 11.88 9.74 -16.29
CA TYR A 151 11.03 10.90 -16.39
C TYR A 151 9.72 10.58 -15.69
N VAL A 152 9.28 11.50 -14.87
CA VAL A 152 7.91 11.54 -14.37
C VAL A 152 7.17 12.59 -15.18
N SER A 153 5.99 12.25 -15.67
CA SER A 153 5.08 13.19 -16.31
C SER A 153 3.80 13.23 -15.51
N PRO A 154 3.36 14.39 -14.99
CA PRO A 154 2.01 14.52 -14.51
C PRO A 154 1.05 14.55 -15.70
N LEU A 155 0.00 13.76 -15.60
CA LEU A 155 -1.14 13.75 -16.50
C LEU A 155 -2.29 14.40 -15.77
N VAL A 156 -2.96 15.34 -16.43
CA VAL A 156 -4.19 15.95 -15.95
C VAL A 156 -5.27 15.61 -16.96
N ASP A 157 -6.31 14.92 -16.52
CA ASP A 157 -7.40 14.41 -17.36
C ASP A 157 -6.86 13.57 -18.54
N GLY A 158 -5.83 12.78 -18.26
CA GLY A 158 -5.13 11.94 -19.23
C GLY A 158 -4.17 12.67 -20.18
N GLN A 159 -4.03 14.00 -20.07
CA GLN A 159 -3.11 14.79 -20.89
C GLN A 159 -1.78 15.04 -20.18
N PRO A 160 -0.62 14.66 -20.74
CA PRO A 160 0.67 14.93 -20.13
C PRO A 160 1.00 16.43 -20.19
N LEU A 161 1.31 17.04 -19.05
CA LEU A 161 1.64 18.47 -19.00
C LEU A 161 3.11 18.75 -19.32
N PHE A 162 4.03 18.05 -18.66
CA PHE A 162 5.48 18.20 -18.88
C PHE A 162 6.21 16.91 -18.51
N ARG A 163 7.50 16.83 -18.87
CA ARG A 163 8.39 15.73 -18.48
C ARG A 163 9.43 16.22 -17.50
N PHE A 164 9.34 15.75 -16.28
CA PHE A 164 10.29 16.04 -15.22
C PHE A 164 11.34 14.95 -15.12
N LYS A 165 12.63 15.30 -15.23
CA LYS A 165 13.72 14.34 -15.07
C LYS A 165 13.86 14.01 -13.59
N VAL A 166 13.68 12.74 -13.25
CA VAL A 166 13.75 12.31 -11.85
C VAL A 166 15.22 12.32 -11.38
N PRO A 167 15.53 12.85 -10.18
CA PRO A 167 16.91 13.00 -9.71
C PRO A 167 17.57 11.70 -9.22
N PHE A 168 16.90 10.55 -9.36
CA PHE A 168 17.41 9.26 -8.93
C PHE A 168 17.44 8.24 -10.07
N SER A 169 18.40 7.32 -10.00
CA SER A 169 18.43 6.12 -10.85
C SER A 169 17.49 5.06 -10.27
N PRO A 170 16.74 4.33 -11.10
CA PRO A 170 15.94 3.18 -10.67
C PRO A 170 16.88 2.06 -10.20
N PRO A 171 16.33 0.99 -9.61
CA PRO A 171 17.07 -0.26 -9.47
C PRO A 171 17.54 -0.81 -10.84
N GLU A 172 18.66 -1.54 -10.84
CA GLU A 172 19.29 -2.13 -12.03
C GLU A 172 18.44 -3.23 -12.72
N ARG A 173 17.33 -3.65 -12.11
CA ARG A 173 16.47 -4.74 -12.61
C ARG A 173 15.10 -4.22 -13.08
N PRO A 174 14.79 -4.28 -14.39
CA PRO A 174 13.51 -3.86 -14.96
C PRO A 174 12.36 -4.86 -14.69
N ASP A 175 12.69 -6.09 -14.29
CA ASP A 175 11.77 -7.15 -13.87
C ASP A 175 11.19 -6.93 -12.47
N SER A 176 11.82 -6.06 -11.68
CA SER A 176 11.28 -5.48 -10.45
C SER A 176 10.85 -4.03 -10.68
N ALA A 177 10.10 -3.75 -11.76
CA ALA A 177 9.36 -2.49 -11.92
C ALA A 177 8.23 -2.33 -10.88
N GLU A 178 8.53 -2.74 -9.64
CA GLU A 178 7.77 -2.45 -8.44
C GLU A 178 8.13 -1.00 -8.08
N GLY A 179 7.08 -0.18 -8.07
CA GLY A 179 7.13 1.24 -8.36
C GLY A 179 7.50 2.12 -7.17
N LEU A 180 7.30 3.42 -7.34
CA LEU A 180 7.74 4.37 -6.33
C LEU A 180 6.80 4.33 -5.12
N LEU A 181 7.38 4.37 -3.92
CA LEU A 181 6.65 4.39 -2.65
C LEU A 181 6.20 5.81 -2.33
N LEU A 182 4.90 5.98 -2.14
CA LEU A 182 4.29 7.18 -1.58
C LEU A 182 4.19 6.98 -0.06
N ASN A 183 4.91 7.81 0.71
CA ASN A 183 5.08 7.57 2.15
C ASN A 183 3.86 8.02 2.99
N GLU A 184 2.98 8.84 2.43
CA GLU A 184 1.72 9.29 3.06
C GLU A 184 0.65 9.46 1.97
N ILE A 185 -0.15 8.42 1.71
CA ILE A 185 -1.37 8.58 0.90
C ILE A 185 -2.54 8.66 1.87
N ARG A 186 -3.11 9.85 2.04
CA ARG A 186 -4.43 10.00 2.66
C ARG A 186 -5.49 9.63 1.64
N THR A 187 -6.50 8.85 2.04
CA THR A 187 -7.60 8.45 1.15
C THR A 187 -8.43 9.65 0.72
N SER A 188 -8.64 10.61 1.62
CA SER A 188 -9.27 11.91 1.36
C SER A 188 -8.56 13.01 2.14
N ILE A 189 -8.42 14.19 1.55
CA ILE A 189 -7.82 15.37 2.17
C ILE A 189 -8.50 16.65 1.67
N GLN A 190 -8.75 17.60 2.58
CA GLN A 190 -9.13 18.97 2.26
C GLN A 190 -8.15 19.96 2.89
N SER A 191 -7.89 21.08 2.22
CA SER A 191 -6.90 22.06 2.63
C SER A 191 -7.29 23.47 2.18
N PRO A 192 -6.99 24.53 2.96
CA PRO A 192 -7.21 25.89 2.52
C PRO A 192 -6.34 26.25 1.30
N THR A 193 -6.81 27.22 0.50
CA THR A 193 -6.18 27.64 -0.77
C THR A 193 -5.06 28.68 -0.63
N ASP A 194 -4.79 29.12 0.59
CA ASP A 194 -3.70 30.03 0.92
C ASP A 194 -2.35 29.32 1.07
N GLN A 195 -2.36 27.99 1.10
CA GLN A 195 -1.17 27.15 1.22
C GLN A 195 -1.04 26.17 0.03
N PRO A 196 0.19 25.72 -0.29
CA PRO A 196 0.41 24.65 -1.25
C PRO A 196 -0.33 23.37 -0.83
N PHE A 197 -1.07 22.79 -1.77
CA PHE A 197 -1.74 21.51 -1.63
C PHE A 197 -0.81 20.39 -2.08
N LEU A 198 -0.12 19.76 -1.13
CA LEU A 198 0.78 18.64 -1.38
C LEU A 198 -0.01 17.39 -1.81
N ILE A 199 0.15 17.01 -3.07
CA ILE A 199 -0.38 15.75 -3.62
C ILE A 199 0.57 14.61 -3.29
N ILE A 200 1.86 14.86 -3.48
CA ILE A 200 2.93 13.89 -3.26
C ILE A 200 4.05 14.61 -2.53
N ASP A 201 4.28 14.21 -1.29
CA ASP A 201 5.33 14.79 -0.45
C ASP A 201 6.65 14.02 -0.55
N LYS A 202 6.59 12.69 -0.66
CA LYS A 202 7.78 11.86 -0.81
C LYS A 202 7.52 10.68 -1.73
N LEU A 203 8.32 10.62 -2.79
CA LEU A 203 8.34 9.52 -3.74
C LEU A 203 9.72 8.87 -3.72
N TYR A 204 9.82 7.65 -3.20
CA TYR A 204 11.08 6.92 -3.13
C TYR A 204 11.17 5.87 -4.26
N PRO A 205 12.32 5.69 -4.92
CA PRO A 205 12.58 4.48 -5.69
C PRO A 205 12.44 3.25 -4.81
N PHE A 206 11.68 2.23 -5.24
CA PHE A 206 11.54 0.98 -4.51
C PHE A 206 12.92 0.35 -4.28
N TYR A 207 13.23 0.10 -3.02
CA TYR A 207 14.32 -0.77 -2.60
C TYR A 207 13.77 -1.62 -1.45
N GLN A 208 13.75 -2.95 -1.63
CA GLN A 208 13.55 -3.88 -0.50
C GLN A 208 14.78 -3.97 0.40
N ASP A 209 15.89 -3.36 0.02
CA ASP A 209 17.05 -3.26 0.90
C ASP A 209 16.78 -2.15 1.92
N ARG A 210 16.64 -2.52 3.19
CA ARG A 210 16.38 -1.64 4.34
C ARG A 210 17.51 -0.62 4.60
N SER A 211 18.40 -0.42 3.63
CA SER A 211 19.60 0.41 3.67
C SER A 211 19.42 1.77 2.98
N VAL A 212 18.26 2.06 2.37
CA VAL A 212 17.97 3.41 1.87
C VAL A 212 17.94 4.37 3.06
N ASP A 213 18.93 5.26 3.10
CA ASP A 213 19.00 6.32 4.10
C ASP A 213 17.70 7.14 4.02
N PRO A 214 16.87 7.19 5.09
CA PRO A 214 15.68 8.02 5.12
C PRO A 214 15.99 9.52 4.94
N ASN A 215 17.26 9.93 5.09
CA ASN A 215 17.77 11.26 4.81
C ASN A 215 18.34 11.42 3.40
N SER A 216 18.14 10.47 2.48
CA SER A 216 18.63 10.66 1.11
C SER A 216 17.92 11.86 0.46
N ASP A 217 18.69 12.79 -0.13
CA ASP A 217 18.24 14.01 -0.83
C ASP A 217 17.42 13.74 -2.11
N ARG A 218 16.81 12.56 -2.24
CA ARG A 218 16.16 12.06 -3.46
C ARG A 218 14.66 12.00 -3.26
N GLU A 219 14.04 13.18 -3.17
CA GLU A 219 12.59 13.31 -3.00
C GLU A 219 11.98 13.91 -4.27
N LEU A 220 10.95 13.27 -4.83
CA LEU A 220 10.05 13.95 -5.77
C LEU A 220 8.86 14.50 -4.98
N ARG A 221 8.57 15.77 -5.20
CA ARG A 221 7.39 16.44 -4.64
C ARG A 221 6.50 16.96 -5.75
N VAL A 222 5.20 16.81 -5.56
CA VAL A 222 4.16 17.31 -6.45
C VAL A 222 3.10 18.01 -5.62
N TRP A 223 2.78 19.24 -6.00
CA TRP A 223 1.78 20.04 -5.30
C TRP A 223 1.03 20.94 -6.25
N ILE A 224 -0.14 21.41 -5.81
CA ILE A 224 -0.88 22.48 -6.46
C ILE A 224 -0.82 23.72 -5.59
N GLU A 225 -0.71 24.88 -6.22
CA GLU A 225 -0.83 26.14 -5.50
C GLU A 225 -1.64 27.16 -6.30
N ARG A 226 -2.25 28.08 -5.58
CA ARG A 226 -2.94 29.23 -6.15
C ARG A 226 -1.94 30.25 -6.68
N VAL A 227 -2.08 30.63 -7.94
CA VAL A 227 -1.32 31.73 -8.55
C VAL A 227 -1.88 33.05 -8.02
N LYS A 228 -0.99 33.91 -7.50
CA LYS A 228 -1.33 35.24 -6.99
C LYS A 228 -1.41 36.28 -8.10
#